data_AF-A0A6N2N4K6-F1
#
_entry.id   AF-A0A6N2N4K6-F1
#
_cell.length_a   1.000
_cell.length_b   1.000
_cell.length_c   1.000
_cell.angle_alpha   90.00
_cell.angle_beta   90.00
_cell.angle_gamma   90.00
#
_symmetry.space_group_name_H-M   'P 1'
#
loop_
_entity.id
_entity.type
_entity.pdbx_description
1 polymer ?
#
loop_
_entity_poly.entity_id
_entity_poly.type
_entity_poly.pdbx_seq_one_letter_code
_entity_poly.pdbx_strand_id
1 'polypeptide(L)'
;MVEVLMLCSVSLSFLLLFQLFSICENAKNTELVPALYIFGDSTVDAGNNNNLSTTARADYLPYGIDFNYTATGRFTNGMTVADYYARFLGLPFAPPYMNLSELERRTTTTGLNFASAASGILPETGSLTGSPLTLDNQTDLFRMTAKTLDVQDIKMHLAESIFFISTGSNDYIMN
;
A
#
# COMPACT_ATOMS: atom_id res chain seq x y z
N MET A 1 -23.71 43.14 33.83
CA MET A 1 -24.57 42.02 33.35
C MET A 1 -24.38 41.78 31.85
N VAL A 2 -24.46 42.82 31.00
CA VAL A 2 -24.30 42.69 29.53
C VAL A 2 -22.92 42.20 29.10
N GLU A 3 -21.83 42.72 29.70
CA GLU A 3 -20.47 42.29 29.36
C GLU A 3 -20.19 40.81 29.69
N VAL A 4 -20.70 40.32 30.82
CA VAL A 4 -20.56 38.92 31.25
C VAL A 4 -21.29 37.99 30.28
N LEU A 5 -22.50 38.36 29.84
CA LEU A 5 -23.26 37.63 28.83
C LEU A 5 -22.53 37.59 27.48
N MET A 6 -21.90 38.71 27.09
CA MET A 6 -21.15 38.82 25.84
C MET A 6 -19.90 37.93 25.87
N LEU A 7 -19.13 37.94 26.96
CA LEU A 7 -17.95 37.09 27.17
C LEU A 7 -18.32 35.59 27.13
N CYS A 8 -19.41 35.18 27.77
CA CYS A 8 -19.91 33.81 27.72
C CYS A 8 -20.30 33.38 26.30
N SER A 9 -20.97 34.25 25.54
CA SER A 9 -21.39 33.94 24.15
C SER A 9 -20.21 33.75 23.19
N VAL A 10 -19.16 34.57 23.32
CA VAL A 10 -17.93 34.45 22.52
C VAL A 10 -17.18 33.16 22.89
N SER A 11 -17.08 32.86 24.19
CA SER A 11 -16.40 31.66 24.67
C SER A 11 -17.09 30.37 24.20
N LEU A 12 -18.44 30.36 24.22
CA LEU A 12 -19.24 29.23 23.73
C LEU A 12 -19.09 29.05 22.21
N SER A 13 -19.04 30.15 21.46
CA SER A 13 -18.84 30.13 20.00
C SER A 13 -17.47 29.57 19.61
N PHE A 14 -16.40 29.93 20.35
CA PHE A 14 -15.06 29.35 20.16
C PHE A 14 -15.02 27.85 20.48
N LEU A 15 -15.71 27.42 21.53
CA LEU A 15 -15.81 25.99 21.89
C LEU A 15 -16.51 25.18 20.78
N LEU A 16 -17.61 25.71 20.24
CA LEU A 16 -18.36 25.11 19.13
C LEU A 16 -17.51 25.02 17.86
N LEU A 17 -16.77 26.08 17.52
CA LEU A 17 -15.84 26.08 16.38
C LEU A 17 -14.72 25.05 16.54
N PHE A 18 -14.16 24.91 17.75
CA PHE A 18 -13.13 23.91 18.04
C PHE A 18 -13.68 22.49 17.92
N GLN A 19 -14.87 22.23 18.46
CA GLN A 19 -15.54 20.92 18.33
C GLN A 19 -15.85 20.58 16.86
N LEU A 20 -16.33 21.54 16.07
CA LEU A 20 -16.59 21.36 14.64
C LEU A 20 -15.29 21.09 13.86
N PHE A 21 -14.19 21.76 14.22
CA PHE A 21 -12.87 21.51 13.61
C PHE A 21 -12.37 20.10 13.91
N SER A 22 -12.47 19.63 15.16
CA SER A 22 -12.09 18.26 15.55
C SER A 22 -12.94 17.19 14.86
N ILE A 23 -14.25 17.42 14.69
CA ILE A 23 -15.14 16.48 13.97
C ILE A 23 -14.76 16.40 12.49
N CYS A 24 -14.44 17.54 11.86
CA CYS A 24 -14.00 17.58 10.46
C CYS A 24 -12.64 16.91 10.24
N GLU A 25 -11.72 16.98 11.21
CA GLU A 25 -10.46 16.22 11.13
C GLU A 25 -10.69 14.71 11.26
N ASN A 26 -11.54 14.28 12.19
CA ASN A 26 -11.86 12.85 12.34
C ASN A 26 -12.57 12.26 11.11
N ALA A 27 -13.38 13.05 10.39
CA ALA A 27 -14.06 12.60 9.19
C ALA A 27 -13.13 12.35 7.99
N LYS A 28 -11.89 12.87 8.02
CA LYS A 28 -10.91 12.68 6.93
C LYS A 28 -10.07 11.39 7.03
N ASN A 29 -10.07 10.72 8.18
CA ASN A 29 -9.20 9.56 8.45
C ASN A 29 -10.00 8.38 9.01
N THR A 30 -10.97 7.88 8.23
CA THR A 30 -11.59 6.59 8.54
C THR A 30 -11.06 5.55 7.57
N GLU A 31 -10.13 4.73 8.04
CA GLU A 31 -9.70 3.51 7.34
C GLU A 31 -10.94 2.60 7.21
N LEU A 32 -11.29 2.23 5.97
CA LEU A 32 -12.47 1.40 5.70
C LEU A 32 -12.23 -0.08 5.99
N VAL A 33 -10.97 -0.50 5.94
CA VAL A 33 -10.49 -1.86 6.22
C VAL A 33 -9.14 -1.74 6.93
N PRO A 34 -8.74 -2.74 7.73
CA PRO A 34 -7.47 -2.70 8.44
C PRO A 34 -6.24 -2.72 7.54
N ALA A 35 -6.28 -3.45 6.41
CA ALA A 35 -5.13 -3.56 5.51
C ALA A 35 -5.50 -3.86 4.06
N LEU A 36 -4.58 -3.50 3.17
CA LEU A 36 -4.57 -3.87 1.75
C LEU A 36 -3.28 -4.64 1.41
N TYR A 37 -3.39 -5.94 1.17
CA TYR A 37 -2.27 -6.78 0.73
C TYR A 37 -2.32 -6.97 -0.79
N ILE A 38 -1.20 -6.72 -1.47
CA ILE A 38 -1.16 -6.68 -2.95
C ILE A 38 -0.21 -7.76 -3.49
N PHE A 39 -0.69 -8.51 -4.47
CA PHE A 39 0.03 -9.57 -5.17
C PHE A 39 -0.13 -9.36 -6.67
N GLY A 40 0.86 -9.77 -7.45
CA GLY A 40 0.77 -9.67 -8.89
C GLY A 40 2.08 -9.39 -9.60
N ASP A 41 1.92 -8.76 -10.75
CA ASP A 41 3.00 -8.42 -11.68
C ASP A 41 3.31 -6.91 -11.71
N SER A 42 3.89 -6.44 -12.83
CA SER A 42 4.25 -5.04 -13.05
C SER A 42 3.07 -4.08 -12.95
N THR A 43 1.84 -4.56 -13.19
CA THR A 43 0.61 -3.75 -13.14
C THR A 43 0.34 -3.17 -11.75
N VAL A 44 0.92 -3.79 -10.71
CA VAL A 44 0.72 -3.42 -9.31
C VAL A 44 2.01 -3.39 -8.48
N ASP A 45 3.17 -3.65 -9.07
CA ASP A 45 4.46 -3.56 -8.38
C ASP A 45 4.72 -2.12 -7.88
N ALA A 46 4.97 -1.98 -6.59
CA ALA A 46 5.30 -0.71 -5.94
C ALA A 46 6.81 -0.40 -5.90
N GLY A 47 7.63 -1.25 -6.52
CA GLY A 47 9.09 -1.13 -6.61
C GLY A 47 9.87 -2.26 -5.93
N ASN A 48 9.28 -3.44 -5.74
CA ASN A 48 9.98 -4.61 -5.19
C ASN A 48 11.16 -5.02 -6.07
N ASN A 49 10.99 -4.96 -7.40
CA ASN A 49 11.99 -5.41 -8.36
C ASN A 49 13.30 -4.62 -8.31
N ASN A 50 13.30 -3.42 -7.74
CA ASN A 50 14.51 -2.59 -7.61
C ASN A 50 15.57 -3.27 -6.71
N ASN A 51 15.14 -4.14 -5.80
CA ASN A 51 16.00 -4.87 -4.86
C ASN A 51 16.12 -6.37 -5.19
N LEU A 52 15.78 -6.77 -6.43
CA LEU A 52 15.87 -8.15 -6.90
C LEU A 52 16.88 -8.30 -8.03
N SER A 53 17.43 -9.50 -8.21
CA SER A 53 18.31 -9.83 -9.34
C SER A 53 17.52 -10.05 -10.63
N THR A 54 16.88 -9.00 -11.15
CA THR A 54 16.07 -9.01 -12.37
C THR A 54 16.27 -7.75 -13.21
N THR A 55 16.11 -7.87 -14.52
CA THR A 55 16.08 -6.75 -15.48
C THR A 55 14.71 -6.10 -15.59
N ALA A 56 13.65 -6.72 -15.05
CA ALA A 56 12.30 -6.16 -15.04
C ALA A 56 12.18 -5.06 -13.97
N ARG A 57 12.76 -3.88 -14.20
CA ARG A 57 12.77 -2.74 -13.26
C ARG A 57 12.19 -1.48 -13.89
N ALA A 58 11.62 -0.64 -13.04
CA ALA A 58 11.09 0.69 -13.38
C ALA A 58 11.72 1.77 -12.46
N ASP A 59 13.03 1.64 -12.21
CA ASP A 59 13.86 2.49 -11.35
C ASP A 59 14.52 3.67 -12.10
N TYR A 60 13.90 4.10 -13.21
CA TYR A 60 14.35 5.23 -14.03
C TYR A 60 13.17 6.07 -14.53
N LEU A 61 13.41 7.35 -14.85
CA LEU A 61 12.38 8.20 -15.44
C LEU A 61 11.98 7.69 -16.84
N PRO A 62 10.69 7.75 -17.24
CA PRO A 62 9.63 8.57 -16.64
C PRO A 62 8.81 7.89 -15.53
N TYR A 63 9.14 6.66 -15.14
CA TYR A 63 8.40 5.96 -14.09
C TYR A 63 8.42 6.73 -12.77
N GLY A 64 7.26 6.99 -12.17
CA GLY A 64 7.12 7.79 -10.94
C GLY A 64 7.22 9.32 -11.08
N ILE A 65 7.38 9.87 -12.28
CA ILE A 65 7.46 11.33 -12.51
C ILE A 65 6.23 12.09 -11.98
N ASP A 66 5.03 11.54 -12.14
CA ASP A 66 3.76 12.10 -11.68
C ASP A 66 3.41 11.67 -10.24
N PHE A 67 4.24 10.85 -9.59
CA PHE A 67 4.04 10.41 -8.21
C PHE A 67 4.73 11.36 -7.22
N ASN A 68 6.03 11.58 -7.40
CA ASN A 68 6.83 12.50 -6.59
C ASN A 68 8.10 12.97 -7.32
N TYR A 69 8.04 13.11 -8.65
CA TYR A 69 9.18 13.50 -9.50
C TYR A 69 10.43 12.62 -9.32
N THR A 70 10.25 11.35 -8.94
CA THR A 70 11.34 10.40 -8.69
C THR A 70 10.97 9.01 -9.20
N ALA A 71 11.98 8.22 -9.55
CA ALA A 71 11.78 6.83 -9.92
C ALA A 71 11.31 6.02 -8.71
N THR A 72 10.12 5.43 -8.82
CA THR A 72 9.50 4.69 -7.71
C THR A 72 9.61 3.17 -7.86
N GLY A 73 9.92 2.65 -9.06
CA GLY A 73 9.79 1.23 -9.36
C GLY A 73 8.37 0.80 -9.77
N ARG A 74 7.39 1.71 -9.79
CA ARG A 74 6.07 1.46 -10.38
C ARG A 74 6.16 1.54 -11.90
N PHE A 75 5.54 0.60 -12.62
CA PHE A 75 5.51 0.58 -14.09
C PHE A 75 4.46 1.56 -14.66
N THR A 76 4.45 2.78 -14.13
CA THR A 76 3.62 3.90 -14.54
C THR A 76 4.31 5.21 -14.16
N ASN A 77 3.92 6.31 -14.78
CA ASN A 77 4.39 7.64 -14.37
C ASN A 77 3.95 8.00 -12.95
N GLY A 78 2.83 7.45 -12.46
CA GLY A 78 2.21 7.86 -11.20
C GLY A 78 1.81 6.68 -10.32
N MET A 79 0.56 6.71 -9.87
CA MET A 79 -0.05 5.65 -9.06
C MET A 79 -0.42 4.44 -9.92
N THR A 80 -0.19 3.24 -9.39
CA THR A 80 -0.79 1.99 -9.88
C THR A 80 -2.27 1.92 -9.50
N VAL A 81 -3.01 0.97 -10.06
CA VAL A 81 -4.41 0.73 -9.65
C VAL A 81 -4.53 0.38 -8.16
N ALA A 82 -3.53 -0.33 -7.61
CA ALA A 82 -3.52 -0.69 -6.19
C ALA A 82 -3.35 0.54 -5.28
N ASP A 83 -2.58 1.54 -5.70
CA ASP A 83 -2.46 2.81 -4.97
C ASP A 83 -3.79 3.58 -4.96
N TYR A 84 -4.56 3.54 -6.05
CA TYR A 84 -5.90 4.12 -6.06
C TYR A 84 -6.83 3.41 -5.07
N TYR A 85 -6.79 2.07 -4.99
CA TYR A 85 -7.53 1.34 -3.96
C TYR A 85 -7.14 1.74 -2.55
N ALA A 86 -5.85 1.88 -2.24
CA ALA A 86 -5.40 2.35 -0.93
C ALA A 86 -6.01 3.72 -0.58
N ARG A 87 -6.01 4.67 -1.53
CA ARG A 87 -6.66 5.98 -1.34
C ARG A 87 -8.16 5.88 -1.08
N PHE A 88 -8.87 5.03 -1.83
CA PHE A 88 -10.31 4.85 -1.64
C PHE A 88 -10.63 4.21 -0.28
N LEU A 89 -9.74 3.36 0.22
CA LEU A 89 -9.89 2.68 1.51
C LEU A 89 -9.45 3.55 2.70
N GLY A 90 -8.92 4.76 2.46
CA GLY A 90 -8.36 5.61 3.51
C GLY A 90 -7.04 5.10 4.09
N LEU A 91 -6.36 4.20 3.38
CA LEU A 91 -5.10 3.59 3.81
C LEU A 91 -3.88 4.33 3.23
N PRO A 92 -2.71 4.28 3.90
CA PRO A 92 -1.45 4.65 3.27
C PRO A 92 -1.14 3.70 2.10
N PHE A 93 -0.29 4.15 1.17
CA PHE A 93 0.17 3.27 0.09
C PHE A 93 0.97 2.11 0.67
N ALA A 94 0.60 0.88 0.27
CA ALA A 94 1.30 -0.32 0.69
C ALA A 94 2.75 -0.30 0.17
N PRO A 95 3.76 -0.28 1.07
CA PRO A 95 5.15 -0.25 0.65
C PRO A 95 5.59 -1.59 0.03
N PRO A 96 6.58 -1.58 -0.89
CA PRO A 96 7.16 -2.80 -1.44
C PRO A 96 7.93 -3.57 -0.35
N TYR A 97 7.53 -4.82 -0.10
CA TYR A 97 8.12 -5.69 0.92
C TYR A 97 9.66 -5.77 0.84
N MET A 98 10.21 -5.81 -0.36
CA MET A 98 11.65 -5.96 -0.60
C MET A 98 12.47 -4.73 -0.19
N ASN A 99 11.83 -3.58 0.04
CA ASN A 99 12.51 -2.34 0.40
C ASN A 99 12.48 -2.06 1.91
N LEU A 100 11.83 -2.93 2.69
CA LEU A 100 11.63 -2.75 4.13
C LEU A 100 12.62 -3.57 4.96
N SER A 101 13.04 -2.99 6.07
CA SER A 101 13.68 -3.71 7.16
C SER A 101 12.72 -4.70 7.84
N GLU A 102 13.27 -5.62 8.63
CA GLU A 102 12.44 -6.58 9.39
C GLU A 102 11.51 -5.88 10.38
N LEU A 103 11.96 -4.79 11.01
CA LEU A 103 11.12 -4.02 11.92
C LEU A 103 9.94 -3.39 11.18
N GLU A 104 10.19 -2.72 10.06
CA GLU A 104 9.14 -2.08 9.25
C GLU A 104 8.12 -3.11 8.73
N ARG A 105 8.56 -4.30 8.31
CA ARG A 105 7.65 -5.38 7.89
C ARG A 105 6.71 -5.84 9.00
N ARG A 106 7.18 -5.85 10.26
CA ARG A 106 6.36 -6.24 11.42
C ARG A 106 5.38 -5.14 11.84
N THR A 107 5.80 -3.87 11.76
CA THR A 107 5.02 -2.74 12.26
C THR A 107 4.12 -2.10 11.21
N THR A 108 4.27 -2.43 9.92
CA THR A 108 3.37 -1.96 8.85
C THR A 108 2.10 -2.79 8.83
N THR A 109 1.13 -2.40 9.66
CA THR A 109 -0.14 -3.12 9.86
C THR A 109 -1.19 -2.81 8.80
N THR A 110 -1.00 -1.80 7.95
CA THR A 110 -1.96 -1.36 6.92
C THR A 110 -1.83 -2.11 5.59
N GLY A 111 -0.98 -3.13 5.55
CA GLY A 111 -0.77 -3.98 4.38
C GLY A 111 0.54 -3.70 3.64
N LEU A 112 0.95 -4.67 2.83
CA LEU A 112 2.22 -4.67 2.11
C LEU A 112 2.00 -5.05 0.65
N ASN A 113 2.88 -4.55 -0.21
CA ASN A 113 2.91 -4.92 -1.62
C ASN A 113 3.99 -6.00 -1.85
N PHE A 114 3.54 -7.17 -2.28
CA PHE A 114 4.39 -8.32 -2.62
C PHE A 114 4.54 -8.50 -4.13
N ALA A 115 3.86 -7.72 -4.95
CA ALA A 115 3.88 -7.87 -6.40
C ALA A 115 5.29 -7.67 -6.98
N SER A 116 5.55 -8.31 -8.10
CA SER A 116 6.86 -8.29 -8.73
C SER A 116 6.73 -8.31 -10.25
N ALA A 117 7.31 -7.32 -10.93
CA ALA A 117 7.26 -7.29 -12.38
C ALA A 117 7.85 -8.55 -13.03
N ALA A 118 7.28 -8.90 -14.18
CA ALA A 118 7.50 -10.16 -14.92
C ALA A 118 6.98 -11.44 -14.23
N SER A 119 6.44 -11.36 -13.01
CA SER A 119 5.80 -12.51 -12.35
C SER A 119 4.55 -12.97 -13.10
N GLY A 120 4.24 -14.26 -12.97
CA GLY A 120 3.04 -14.89 -13.51
C GLY A 120 2.45 -15.91 -12.54
N ILE A 121 1.41 -16.61 -12.98
CA ILE A 121 0.82 -17.75 -12.26
C ILE A 121 1.79 -18.94 -12.30
N LEU A 122 2.43 -19.18 -13.44
CA LEU A 122 3.40 -20.26 -13.60
C LEU A 122 4.74 -19.90 -12.95
N PRO A 123 5.40 -20.83 -12.24
CA PRO A 123 6.70 -20.58 -11.60
C PRO A 123 7.81 -20.14 -12.56
N GLU A 124 7.73 -20.55 -13.82
CA GLU A 124 8.74 -20.27 -14.84
C GLU A 124 8.54 -18.90 -15.53
N THR A 125 7.37 -18.26 -15.36
CA THR A 125 7.07 -16.97 -15.97
C THR A 125 8.02 -15.89 -15.45
N GLY A 126 8.59 -15.10 -16.37
CA GLY A 126 9.56 -14.06 -16.04
C GLY A 126 10.99 -14.57 -15.82
N SER A 127 11.28 -15.87 -15.94
CA SER A 127 12.64 -16.40 -15.81
C SER A 127 13.65 -15.77 -16.80
N LEU A 128 13.19 -15.36 -17.98
CA LEU A 128 14.00 -14.64 -18.97
C LEU A 128 14.44 -13.25 -18.51
N THR A 129 13.79 -12.66 -17.49
CA THR A 129 14.17 -11.38 -16.91
C THR A 129 15.06 -11.56 -15.66
N GLY A 130 15.52 -12.77 -15.35
CA GLY A 130 16.34 -13.07 -14.18
C GLY A 130 15.53 -13.75 -13.08
N SER A 131 15.51 -13.18 -11.88
CA SER A 131 14.84 -13.77 -10.71
C SER A 131 13.83 -12.79 -10.07
N PRO A 132 12.70 -12.51 -10.75
CA PRO A 132 11.57 -11.83 -10.10
C PRO A 132 10.95 -12.73 -9.03
N LEU A 133 10.09 -12.18 -8.16
CA LEU A 133 9.31 -12.99 -7.22
C LEU A 133 8.21 -13.72 -7.99
N THR A 134 8.26 -15.05 -8.03
CA THR A 134 7.14 -15.86 -8.52
C THR A 134 5.92 -15.66 -7.63
N LEU A 135 4.71 -15.95 -8.11
CA LEU A 135 3.51 -15.86 -7.26
C LEU A 135 3.65 -16.69 -5.97
N ASP A 136 4.30 -17.85 -6.04
CA ASP A 136 4.64 -18.67 -4.85
C ASP A 136 5.51 -17.88 -3.86
N ASN A 137 6.57 -17.22 -4.32
CA ASN A 137 7.39 -16.38 -3.45
C ASN A 137 6.55 -15.28 -2.79
N GLN A 138 5.65 -14.63 -3.53
CA GLN A 138 4.78 -13.59 -2.97
C GLN A 138 3.88 -14.14 -1.85
N THR A 139 3.32 -15.34 -2.03
CA THR A 139 2.52 -15.99 -0.99
C THR A 139 3.35 -16.42 0.23
N ASP A 140 4.61 -16.83 0.03
CA ASP A 140 5.52 -17.17 1.13
C ASP A 140 5.90 -15.93 1.94
N LEU A 141 6.19 -14.81 1.27
CA LEU A 141 6.45 -13.52 1.93
C LEU A 141 5.23 -13.07 2.74
N PHE A 142 4.02 -13.17 2.18
CA PHE A 142 2.80 -12.89 2.94
C PHE A 142 2.63 -13.82 4.14
N ARG A 143 2.90 -15.12 3.99
CA ARG A 143 2.85 -16.08 5.11
C ARG A 143 3.83 -15.70 6.22
N MET A 144 5.00 -15.16 5.87
CA MET A 144 5.95 -14.63 6.86
C MET A 144 5.39 -13.38 7.54
N THR A 145 4.83 -12.43 6.79
CA THR A 145 4.17 -11.24 7.34
C THR A 145 3.06 -11.62 8.32
N ALA A 146 2.15 -12.52 7.94
CA ALA A 146 1.05 -12.96 8.79
C ALA A 146 1.50 -13.62 10.11
N LYS A 147 2.74 -14.12 10.19
CA LYS A 147 3.30 -14.70 11.42
C LYS A 147 3.96 -13.68 12.34
N THR A 148 4.42 -12.56 11.80
CA THR A 148 5.28 -11.61 12.51
C THR A 148 4.65 -10.23 12.68
N LEU A 149 3.50 -9.98 12.07
CA LEU A 149 2.78 -8.73 12.14
C LEU A 149 2.39 -8.39 13.60
N ASP A 150 2.66 -7.17 14.02
CA ASP A 150 2.39 -6.68 15.37
C ASP A 150 0.92 -6.21 15.52
N VAL A 151 0.00 -7.19 15.53
CA VAL A 151 -1.43 -6.97 15.72
C VAL A 151 -1.99 -7.92 16.78
N GLN A 152 -2.94 -7.44 17.58
CA GLN A 152 -3.49 -8.23 18.70
C GLN A 152 -4.28 -9.47 18.26
N ASP A 153 -5.14 -9.32 17.25
CA ASP A 153 -5.91 -10.42 16.66
C ASP A 153 -5.65 -10.50 15.16
N ILE A 154 -4.61 -11.25 14.80
CA ILE A 154 -4.23 -11.44 13.39
C ILE A 154 -5.34 -12.10 12.57
N LYS A 155 -6.17 -12.97 13.15
CA LYS A 155 -7.21 -13.67 12.38
C LYS A 155 -8.30 -12.70 11.97
N MET A 156 -8.76 -11.87 12.90
CA MET A 156 -9.77 -10.85 12.62
C MET A 156 -9.21 -9.76 11.71
N HIS A 157 -7.98 -9.31 11.96
CA HIS A 157 -7.29 -8.35 11.10
C HIS A 157 -7.24 -8.82 9.65
N LEU A 158 -6.81 -10.07 9.38
CA LEU A 158 -6.78 -10.62 8.02
C LEU A 158 -8.18 -10.85 7.44
N ALA A 159 -9.17 -11.24 8.25
CA ALA A 159 -10.53 -11.49 7.79
C ALA A 159 -11.26 -10.22 7.33
N GLU A 160 -10.91 -9.06 7.89
CA GLU A 160 -11.48 -7.76 7.53
C GLU A 160 -10.63 -7.03 6.47
N SER A 161 -9.42 -7.51 6.18
CA SER A 161 -8.50 -6.94 5.18
C SER A 161 -8.90 -7.27 3.75
N ILE A 162 -8.38 -6.49 2.80
CA ILE A 162 -8.53 -6.72 1.36
C ILE A 162 -7.26 -7.32 0.77
N PHE A 163 -7.44 -8.27 -0.14
CA PHE A 163 -6.39 -8.90 -0.93
C PHE A 163 -6.60 -8.52 -2.40
N PHE A 164 -5.66 -7.77 -2.97
CA PHE A 164 -5.69 -7.38 -4.37
C PHE A 164 -4.69 -8.22 -5.17
N ILE A 165 -5.16 -8.95 -6.18
CA ILE A 165 -4.34 -9.86 -6.98
C ILE A 165 -4.50 -9.47 -8.47
N SER A 166 -3.39 -9.14 -9.12
CA SER A 166 -3.35 -8.80 -10.56
C SER A 166 -2.21 -9.55 -11.25
N THR A 167 -2.52 -10.66 -11.91
CA THR A 167 -1.54 -11.56 -12.54
C THR A 167 -2.13 -12.26 -13.76
N GLY A 168 -1.28 -12.93 -14.56
CA GLY A 168 -1.67 -13.70 -15.74
C GLY A 168 -1.28 -13.07 -17.08
N SER A 169 -0.98 -11.77 -17.10
CA SER A 169 -0.61 -11.07 -18.33
C SER A 169 0.73 -11.60 -18.89
N ASN A 170 1.71 -11.82 -18.01
CA ASN A 170 3.01 -12.36 -18.39
C ASN A 170 2.93 -13.83 -18.80
N ASP A 171 2.07 -14.65 -18.18
CA ASP A 171 1.85 -16.04 -18.58
C ASP A 171 1.35 -16.13 -20.02
N TYR A 172 0.56 -15.16 -20.48
CA TYR A 172 0.10 -15.13 -21.88
C TYR A 172 1.20 -14.66 -22.84
N ILE A 173 2.04 -13.70 -22.41
CA ILE A 173 3.05 -13.06 -23.25
C ILE A 173 4.34 -13.90 -23.36
N MET A 174 4.68 -14.63 -22.29
CA MET A 174 6.00 -15.26 -22.11
C MET A 174 5.99 -16.79 -22.19
N ASN A 175 4.86 -17.40 -22.54
CA ASN A 175 4.69 -18.86 -22.61
C ASN A 175 4.48 -19.32 -24.05
#